data_AF-H8GUU4-F1
#
_entry.id   AF-H8GUU4-F1
#
_cell.length_a   1.000
_cell.length_b   1.000
_cell.length_c   1.000
_cell.angle_alpha   90.00
_cell.angle_beta   90.00
_cell.angle_gamma   90.00
#
_symmetry.space_group_name_H-M   'P 1'
#
loop_
_entity.id
_entity.type
_entity.pdbx_description
1 polymer ?
#
loop_
_entity_poly.entity_id
_entity_poly.type
_entity_poly.pdbx_seq_one_letter_code
_entity_poly.pdbx_strand_id
1 'polypeptide(L)'
;MLRIEFVTDLGARVSVEVESADKLLEVQRQYGRLGWTSGEVPQGGYLFPLDNEQDFDWSLIGARKFTNNEGEDMVMHRGHAYRRRELEAVDSRKLKLPAAIKYSRGAKNTDPEHVREKADGEFEYVTLAIFRGGKRQERFAQPAGRSQPAQGSRPAAPAGNGPRPQAAPAGRPAPVAARPAPVAAAVADEEPPF
;
A
#
# COMPACT_ATOMS: atom_id res chain seq x y z
N MET A 1 -22.36 6.87 27.08
CA MET A 1 -22.78 6.08 25.91
C MET A 1 -22.61 6.92 24.65
N LEU A 2 -21.87 6.40 23.68
CA LEU A 2 -21.60 6.96 22.37
C LEU A 2 -22.00 5.92 21.30
N ARG A 3 -22.09 6.36 20.04
CA ARG A 3 -22.31 5.48 18.89
C ARG A 3 -21.28 5.83 17.82
N ILE A 4 -20.66 4.80 17.24
CA ILE A 4 -19.76 4.92 16.08
C ILE A 4 -20.35 4.12 14.92
N GLU A 5 -20.22 4.66 13.70
CA GLU A 5 -20.71 4.01 12.49
C GLU A 5 -19.54 3.50 11.66
N PHE A 6 -19.59 2.23 11.31
CA PHE A 6 -18.61 1.56 10.46
C PHE A 6 -19.24 1.16 9.12
N VAL A 7 -18.43 1.25 8.08
CA VAL A 7 -18.56 0.46 6.86
C VAL A 7 -17.71 -0.79 7.05
N THR A 8 -18.34 -1.97 6.93
CA THR A 8 -17.64 -3.26 7.05
C THR A 8 -16.76 -3.56 5.84
N ASP A 9 -15.93 -4.60 5.95
CA ASP A 9 -15.18 -5.20 4.85
C ASP A 9 -16.07 -5.65 3.67
N LEU A 10 -17.35 -5.95 3.94
CA LEU A 10 -18.38 -6.28 2.93
C LEU A 10 -19.24 -5.07 2.51
N GLY A 11 -18.91 -3.85 2.95
CA GLY A 11 -19.63 -2.63 2.59
C GLY A 11 -20.94 -2.39 3.35
N ALA A 12 -21.30 -3.22 4.32
CA ALA A 12 -22.49 -3.02 5.14
C ALA A 12 -22.29 -1.84 6.10
N ARG A 13 -23.36 -1.08 6.38
CA ARG A 13 -23.36 -0.02 7.41
C ARG A 13 -23.76 -0.63 8.75
N VAL A 14 -22.84 -0.63 9.72
CA VAL A 14 -23.04 -1.18 11.06
C VAL A 14 -22.77 -0.09 12.08
N SER A 15 -23.67 0.10 13.04
CA SER A 15 -23.43 0.97 14.19
C SER A 15 -23.06 0.15 15.41
N VAL A 16 -22.05 0.61 16.14
CA VAL A 16 -21.59 -0.01 17.38
C VAL A 16 -21.76 1.01 18.51
N GLU A 17 -22.33 0.56 19.62
CA GLU A 17 -22.46 1.34 20.84
C GLU A 17 -21.17 1.25 21.65
N VAL A 18 -20.75 2.37 22.24
CA VAL A 18 -19.55 2.46 23.07
C VAL A 18 -19.96 3.02 24.42
N GLU A 19 -19.60 2.33 25.49
CA GLU A 19 -19.97 2.66 26.87
C GLU A 19 -19.56 4.11 27.24
N SER A 20 -18.30 4.44 27.01
CA SER A 20 -17.65 5.69 27.41
C SER A 20 -16.64 6.21 26.37
N ALA A 21 -16.20 7.47 26.49
CA ALA A 21 -15.34 8.11 25.51
C ALA A 21 -13.91 7.57 25.47
N ASP A 22 -13.39 7.10 26.61
CA ASP A 22 -12.07 6.48 26.74
C ASP A 22 -11.98 5.12 26.00
N LYS A 23 -13.11 4.43 25.85
CA LYS A 23 -13.20 3.16 25.11
C LYS A 23 -13.28 3.29 23.59
N LEU A 24 -13.50 4.50 23.06
CA LEU A 24 -13.71 4.72 21.62
C LEU A 24 -12.55 4.22 20.74
N LEU A 25 -11.29 4.48 21.15
CA LEU A 25 -10.10 4.05 20.39
C LEU A 25 -9.81 2.54 20.54
N GLU A 26 -10.34 1.89 21.56
CA GLU A 26 -10.25 0.44 21.73
C GLU A 26 -11.21 -0.24 20.74
N VAL A 27 -12.45 0.24 20.67
CA VAL A 27 -13.47 -0.19 19.70
C VAL A 27 -13.02 0.05 18.25
N GLN A 28 -12.47 1.23 17.94
CA GLN A 28 -11.92 1.50 16.59
C GLN A 28 -10.83 0.51 16.18
N ARG A 29 -9.86 0.21 17.05
CA ARG A 29 -8.83 -0.81 16.79
C ARG A 29 -9.44 -2.20 16.61
N GLN A 30 -10.43 -2.57 17.43
CA GLN A 30 -11.06 -3.89 17.38
C GLN A 30 -11.66 -4.16 16.00
N TYR A 31 -12.52 -3.26 15.52
CA TYR A 31 -13.19 -3.44 14.22
C TYR A 31 -12.27 -3.11 13.05
N GLY A 32 -11.37 -2.14 13.17
CA GLY A 32 -10.44 -1.80 12.10
C GLY A 32 -9.38 -2.88 11.80
N ARG A 33 -9.09 -3.80 12.74
CA ARG A 33 -8.33 -5.03 12.46
C ARG A 33 -9.04 -5.97 11.49
N LEU A 34 -10.36 -5.89 11.39
CA LEU A 34 -11.19 -6.61 10.41
C LEU A 34 -11.28 -5.86 9.06
N GLY A 35 -10.60 -4.72 8.92
CA GLY A 35 -10.69 -3.85 7.74
C GLY A 35 -11.91 -2.91 7.74
N TRP A 36 -12.66 -2.83 8.84
CA TRP A 36 -13.81 -1.93 8.95
C TRP A 36 -13.34 -0.48 9.12
N THR A 37 -14.09 0.46 8.56
CA THR A 37 -13.70 1.89 8.51
C THR A 37 -14.84 2.78 8.98
N SER A 38 -14.53 3.88 9.68
CA SER A 38 -15.52 4.84 10.18
C SER A 38 -15.32 6.20 9.51
N GLY A 39 -16.35 6.70 8.84
CA GLY A 39 -16.26 7.91 8.02
C GLY A 39 -15.46 7.72 6.72
N GLU A 40 -14.95 8.82 6.18
CA GLU A 40 -14.17 8.85 4.94
C GLU A 40 -12.74 9.35 5.16
N VAL A 41 -11.85 9.04 4.21
CA VAL A 41 -10.49 9.59 4.20
C VAL A 41 -10.59 11.10 3.92
N PRO A 42 -10.01 11.98 4.75
CA PRO A 42 -10.02 13.43 4.51
C PRO A 42 -9.35 13.78 3.18
N GLN A 43 -9.72 14.93 2.59
CA GLN A 43 -9.02 15.47 1.43
C GLN A 43 -7.55 15.77 1.80
N GLY A 44 -6.60 15.24 1.03
CA GLY A 44 -5.16 15.26 1.37
C GLY A 44 -4.70 14.12 2.30
N GLY A 45 -5.60 13.21 2.68
CA GLY A 45 -5.34 12.13 3.63
C GLY A 45 -5.44 12.54 5.10
N TYR A 46 -5.34 11.57 6.00
CA TYR A 46 -5.24 11.80 7.44
C TYR A 46 -3.92 12.51 7.78
N LEU A 47 -3.96 13.48 8.71
CA LEU A 47 -2.76 14.19 9.19
C LEU A 47 -2.37 13.72 10.58
N PHE A 48 -1.15 13.20 10.73
CA PHE A 48 -0.60 12.69 11.99
C PHE A 48 0.75 13.34 12.34
N PRO A 49 1.19 13.33 13.61
CA PRO A 49 2.53 13.75 14.00
C PRO A 49 3.61 12.88 13.33
N LEU A 50 4.74 13.46 12.96
CA LEU A 50 5.84 12.72 12.31
C LEU A 50 6.36 11.57 13.19
N ASP A 51 6.56 11.85 14.48
CA ASP A 51 7.05 10.90 15.51
C ASP A 51 6.09 9.73 15.82
N ASN A 52 4.93 9.66 15.16
CA ASN A 52 4.01 8.53 15.25
C ASN A 52 4.09 7.58 14.05
N GLU A 53 4.83 7.90 12.98
CA GLU A 53 4.80 7.11 11.73
C GLU A 53 5.29 5.67 11.91
N GLN A 54 6.41 5.52 12.62
CA GLN A 54 7.16 4.25 12.70
C GLN A 54 6.29 3.13 13.29
N ASP A 55 5.58 3.44 14.38
CA ASP A 55 4.77 2.55 15.20
C ASP A 55 3.27 2.86 15.18
N PHE A 56 2.79 3.59 14.16
CA PHE A 56 1.37 3.90 13.99
C PHE A 56 0.50 2.64 13.98
N ASP A 57 -0.59 2.66 14.76
CA ASP A 57 -1.59 1.60 14.75
C ASP A 57 -2.56 1.81 13.57
N TRP A 58 -2.18 1.28 12.40
CA TRP A 58 -2.98 1.31 11.18
C TRP A 58 -4.41 0.76 11.35
N SER A 59 -4.68 -0.07 12.36
CA SER A 59 -6.03 -0.54 12.64
C SER A 59 -6.97 0.57 13.12
N LEU A 60 -6.47 1.71 13.61
CA LEU A 60 -7.30 2.88 13.94
C LEU A 60 -8.08 3.45 12.75
N ILE A 61 -7.60 3.22 11.52
CA ILE A 61 -8.25 3.65 10.27
C ILE A 61 -8.68 2.48 9.38
N GLY A 62 -8.79 1.26 9.92
CA GLY A 62 -9.18 0.08 9.13
C GLY A 62 -8.11 -0.39 8.12
N ALA A 63 -6.84 -0.04 8.36
CA ALA A 63 -5.72 -0.35 7.48
C ALA A 63 -4.74 -1.37 8.11
N ARG A 64 -3.87 -1.95 7.29
CA ARG A 64 -2.80 -2.86 7.76
C ARG A 64 -1.53 -2.74 6.91
N LYS A 65 -0.36 -2.85 7.54
CA LYS A 65 0.92 -3.07 6.83
C LYS A 65 0.91 -4.44 6.15
N PHE A 66 1.57 -4.56 5.00
CA PHE A 66 1.89 -5.83 4.33
C PHE A 66 3.09 -5.65 3.42
N THR A 67 3.88 -6.70 3.21
CA THR A 67 4.96 -6.72 2.21
C THR A 67 4.41 -7.29 0.91
N ASN A 68 4.70 -6.67 -0.24
CA ASN A 68 4.27 -7.15 -1.55
C ASN A 68 5.21 -8.25 -2.09
N ASN A 69 4.90 -8.82 -3.26
CA ASN A 69 5.71 -9.88 -3.89
C ASN A 69 7.12 -9.40 -4.32
N GLU A 70 7.37 -8.10 -4.37
CA GLU A 70 8.64 -7.47 -4.74
C GLU A 70 9.51 -7.18 -3.50
N GLY A 71 9.00 -7.46 -2.29
CA GLY A 71 9.68 -7.16 -1.02
C GLY A 71 9.45 -5.74 -0.50
N GLU A 72 8.51 -4.96 -1.07
CA GLU A 72 8.20 -3.61 -0.63
C GLU A 72 7.13 -3.61 0.47
N ASP A 73 7.38 -2.88 1.56
CA ASP A 73 6.41 -2.62 2.62
C ASP A 73 5.39 -1.55 2.22
N MET A 74 4.13 -1.95 2.24
CA MET A 74 2.98 -1.16 1.82
C MET A 74 1.89 -1.13 2.90
N VAL A 75 0.93 -0.23 2.75
CA VAL A 75 -0.30 -0.18 3.57
C VAL A 75 -1.50 -0.57 2.72
N MET A 76 -2.29 -1.54 3.18
CA MET A 76 -3.57 -1.94 2.60
C MET A 76 -4.72 -1.23 3.32
N HIS A 77 -5.59 -0.55 2.58
CA HIS A 77 -6.81 0.09 3.09
C HIS A 77 -7.93 0.05 2.04
N ARG A 78 -9.12 -0.46 2.41
CA ARG A 78 -10.27 -0.68 1.51
C ARG A 78 -9.90 -1.32 0.16
N GLY A 79 -9.04 -2.35 0.18
CA GLY A 79 -8.58 -3.06 -1.04
C GLY A 79 -7.55 -2.31 -1.90
N HIS A 80 -7.10 -1.11 -1.50
CA HIS A 80 -6.06 -0.36 -2.18
C HIS A 80 -4.73 -0.45 -1.42
N ALA A 81 -3.63 -0.63 -2.17
CA ALA A 81 -2.27 -0.57 -1.65
C ALA A 81 -1.69 0.86 -1.78
N TYR A 82 -1.09 1.35 -0.70
CA TYR A 82 -0.46 2.67 -0.59
C TYR A 82 1.03 2.51 -0.29
N ARG A 83 1.86 3.20 -1.08
CA ARG A 83 3.32 3.21 -0.97
C ARG A 83 3.77 4.36 -0.06
N ARG A 84 4.75 4.09 0.80
CA ARG A 84 5.44 5.09 1.64
C ARG A 84 6.33 5.96 0.76
N ARG A 85 6.24 7.28 0.89
CA ARG A 85 7.11 8.26 0.22
C ARG A 85 7.64 9.24 1.25
N GLU A 86 8.95 9.44 1.24
CA GLU A 86 9.58 10.51 2.03
C GLU A 86 9.50 11.80 1.22
N LEU A 87 9.14 12.90 1.88
CA LEU A 87 9.06 14.24 1.32
C LEU A 87 10.06 15.10 2.10
N GLU A 88 11.04 15.64 1.39
CA GLU A 88 12.05 16.51 1.98
C GLU A 88 11.44 17.81 2.51
N ALA A 89 12.15 18.46 3.44
CA ALA A 89 11.74 19.77 3.95
C ALA A 89 11.86 20.83 2.84
N VAL A 90 10.76 21.49 2.52
CA VAL A 90 10.74 22.60 1.57
C VAL A 90 11.02 23.88 2.34
N ASP A 91 12.23 24.43 2.26
CA ASP A 91 12.53 25.78 2.73
C ASP A 91 12.65 26.75 1.55
N SER A 92 11.53 27.36 1.18
CA SER A 92 11.47 28.42 0.18
C SER A 92 11.04 29.74 0.83
N ARG A 93 11.40 30.87 0.21
CA ARG A 93 10.99 32.22 0.66
C ARG A 93 9.47 32.41 0.75
N LYS A 94 8.68 31.60 0.04
CA LYS A 94 7.20 31.66 0.04
C LYS A 94 6.53 30.60 0.92
N LEU A 95 7.20 29.48 1.18
CA LEU A 95 6.62 28.30 1.82
C LEU A 95 7.71 27.53 2.56
N LYS A 96 7.50 27.33 3.87
CA LYS A 96 8.32 26.48 4.73
C LYS A 96 7.49 25.27 5.18
N LEU A 97 7.82 24.09 4.67
CA LEU A 97 7.22 22.82 5.11
C LEU A 97 8.32 21.94 5.72
N PRO A 98 8.10 21.38 6.93
CA PRO A 98 9.02 20.38 7.48
C PRO A 98 8.90 19.07 6.69
N ALA A 99 9.93 18.23 6.82
CA ALA A 99 9.93 16.89 6.25
C ALA A 99 8.68 16.10 6.65
N ALA A 100 8.21 15.25 5.75
CA ALA A 100 6.98 14.49 5.92
C ALA A 100 7.10 13.09 5.32
N ILE A 101 6.30 12.16 5.83
CA ILE A 101 6.14 10.82 5.25
C ILE A 101 4.71 10.70 4.73
N LYS A 102 4.54 10.50 3.43
CA LYS A 102 3.25 10.42 2.74
C LYS A 102 2.96 8.99 2.26
N TYR A 103 1.83 8.44 2.68
CA TYR A 103 1.29 7.18 2.17
C TYR A 103 0.29 7.47 1.06
N SER A 104 0.63 7.11 -0.17
CA SER A 104 -0.13 7.48 -1.36
C SER A 104 -0.06 6.40 -2.45
N ARG A 105 -0.99 6.47 -3.40
CA ARG A 105 -1.03 5.62 -4.60
C ARG A 105 -1.34 6.47 -5.83
N GLY A 106 -1.07 5.94 -7.03
CA GLY A 106 -1.59 6.57 -8.24
C GLY A 106 -3.12 6.61 -8.23
N ALA A 107 -3.70 7.68 -8.74
CA ALA A 107 -5.13 7.76 -9.00
C ALA A 107 -5.53 6.77 -10.11
N LYS A 108 -6.75 6.26 -10.01
CA LYS A 108 -7.43 5.44 -11.01
C LYS A 108 -8.56 6.24 -11.64
N ASN A 109 -8.97 5.85 -12.84
CA ASN A 109 -10.11 6.49 -13.53
C ASN A 109 -11.42 6.45 -12.71
N THR A 110 -11.56 5.48 -11.81
CA THR A 110 -12.69 5.32 -10.90
C THR A 110 -12.62 6.19 -9.63
N ASP A 111 -11.47 6.81 -9.34
CA ASP A 111 -11.35 7.69 -8.18
C ASP A 111 -12.02 9.03 -8.49
N PRO A 112 -12.89 9.57 -7.61
CA PRO A 112 -13.57 10.83 -7.86
C PRO A 112 -12.59 12.01 -7.82
N GLU A 113 -12.83 13.03 -8.65
CA GLU A 113 -11.87 14.13 -8.85
C GLU A 113 -11.45 14.84 -7.54
N HIS A 114 -12.37 14.96 -6.57
CA HIS A 114 -12.10 15.64 -5.30
C HIS A 114 -11.07 14.93 -4.38
N VAL A 115 -10.76 13.64 -4.60
CA VAL A 115 -9.68 12.93 -3.86
C VAL A 115 -8.36 12.89 -4.63
N ARG A 116 -8.30 13.43 -5.85
CA ARG A 116 -7.09 13.42 -6.67
C ARG A 116 -6.22 14.65 -6.39
N GLU A 117 -5.00 14.39 -5.95
CA GLU A 117 -3.94 15.38 -5.86
C GLU A 117 -3.17 15.42 -7.18
N LYS A 118 -3.17 16.59 -7.84
CA LYS A 118 -2.25 16.85 -8.95
C LYS A 118 -0.84 17.06 -8.38
N ALA A 119 0.12 16.28 -8.87
CA ALA A 119 1.54 16.51 -8.62
C ALA A 119 2.19 17.22 -9.82
N ASP A 120 3.49 17.48 -9.73
CA ASP A 120 4.25 18.02 -10.86
C ASP A 120 4.28 17.01 -12.02
N GLY A 121 3.75 17.41 -13.19
CA GLY A 121 3.60 16.58 -14.38
C GLY A 121 2.16 16.09 -14.62
N GLU A 122 2.01 14.96 -15.30
CA GLU A 122 0.71 14.37 -15.66
C GLU A 122 0.16 13.37 -14.61
N PHE A 123 0.88 13.15 -13.51
CA PHE A 123 0.53 12.14 -12.53
C PHE A 123 -0.40 12.68 -11.42
N GLU A 124 -1.56 12.05 -11.30
CA GLU A 124 -2.48 12.26 -10.18
C GLU A 124 -2.29 11.18 -9.10
N TYR A 125 -2.36 11.57 -7.83
CA TYR A 125 -2.22 10.69 -6.67
C TYR A 125 -3.46 10.72 -5.77
N VAL A 126 -3.67 9.65 -5.01
CA VAL A 126 -4.63 9.61 -3.89
C VAL A 126 -3.84 9.31 -2.62
N THR A 127 -3.92 10.21 -1.64
CA THR A 127 -3.22 10.10 -0.36
C THR A 127 -4.12 9.47 0.71
N LEU A 128 -3.56 8.53 1.47
CA LEU A 128 -4.20 7.95 2.65
C LEU A 128 -3.84 8.72 3.91
N ALA A 129 -2.55 9.01 4.12
CA ALA A 129 -2.05 9.69 5.31
C ALA A 129 -0.75 10.46 5.05
N ILE A 130 -0.55 11.53 5.80
CA ILE A 130 0.68 12.32 5.87
C ILE A 130 1.09 12.45 7.34
N PHE A 131 2.29 11.99 7.65
CA PHE A 131 2.94 12.18 8.95
C PHE A 131 3.88 13.38 8.83
N ARG A 132 3.61 14.48 9.55
CA ARG A 132 4.36 15.75 9.41
C ARG A 132 4.29 16.61 10.67
N GLY A 133 5.46 16.97 11.22
CA GLY A 133 5.59 17.85 12.38
C GLY A 133 4.78 17.36 13.59
N GLY A 134 4.16 18.31 14.33
CA GLY A 134 3.33 17.99 15.49
C GLY A 134 4.14 17.54 16.72
N LYS A 135 3.47 16.88 17.67
CA LYS A 135 4.07 16.19 18.81
C LYS A 135 3.51 14.77 18.87
N ARG A 136 4.35 13.78 19.16
CA ARG A 136 3.92 12.37 19.34
C ARG A 136 2.70 12.26 20.27
N GLN A 137 1.74 11.43 19.88
CA GLN A 137 0.57 11.07 20.68
C GLN A 137 0.53 9.55 20.88
N GLU A 138 0.70 9.09 22.12
CA GLU A 138 0.81 7.66 22.41
C GLU A 138 -0.47 6.88 22.09
N ARG A 139 -1.63 7.55 22.10
CA ARG A 139 -2.92 6.97 21.69
C ARG A 139 -2.98 6.52 20.22
N PHE A 140 -2.05 6.96 19.37
CA PHE A 140 -1.93 6.53 17.97
C PHE A 140 -0.90 5.40 17.74
N ALA A 141 -0.08 5.10 18.74
CA ALA A 141 0.87 4.01 18.66
C ALA A 141 0.17 2.64 18.78
N GLN A 142 0.86 1.60 18.31
CA GLN A 142 0.50 0.20 18.59
C GLN A 142 0.61 -0.06 20.10
N PRO A 143 -0.39 -0.70 20.74
CA PRO A 143 -0.31 -1.01 22.17
C PRO A 143 0.90 -1.89 22.50
N ALA A 144 1.71 -1.43 23.46
CA ALA A 144 2.87 -2.17 23.97
C ALA A 144 2.41 -3.56 24.47
N GLY A 145 2.89 -4.61 23.80
CA GLY A 145 2.43 -5.99 24.00
C GLY A 145 2.07 -6.72 22.70
N ARG A 146 1.95 -6.03 21.57
CA ARG A 146 1.89 -6.65 20.24
C ARG A 146 2.82 -5.96 19.24
N SER A 147 4.11 -6.18 19.39
CA SER A 147 5.02 -6.13 18.26
C SER A 147 4.48 -7.07 17.18
N GLN A 148 4.12 -6.56 16.00
CA GLN A 148 4.01 -7.44 14.84
C GLN A 148 5.35 -8.16 14.69
N PRO A 149 5.39 -9.50 14.55
CA PRO A 149 6.66 -10.18 14.38
C PRO A 149 7.29 -9.67 13.08
N ALA A 150 8.47 -9.08 13.19
CA ALA A 150 9.34 -8.83 12.04
C ALA A 150 9.78 -10.19 11.48
N GLN A 151 8.92 -10.80 10.67
CA GLN A 151 9.17 -12.11 10.08
C GLN A 151 10.17 -11.96 8.93
N GLY A 152 11.39 -12.46 9.12
CA GLY A 152 12.15 -12.92 7.95
C GLY A 152 13.63 -12.59 7.85
N SER A 153 14.34 -12.24 8.92
CA SER A 153 15.79 -12.46 8.93
C SER A 153 16.07 -13.98 8.91
N ARG A 154 16.04 -14.58 7.71
CA ARG A 154 16.38 -16.00 7.49
C ARG A 154 17.81 -16.24 7.99
N PRO A 155 18.04 -17.15 8.96
CA PRO A 155 19.37 -17.66 9.22
C PRO A 155 19.87 -18.37 7.95
N ALA A 156 21.10 -18.08 7.54
CA ALA A 156 21.73 -18.81 6.44
C ALA A 156 21.88 -20.29 6.84
N ALA A 157 21.40 -21.21 5.99
CA ALA A 157 21.63 -22.63 6.19
C ALA A 157 23.13 -22.95 6.03
N PRO A 158 23.76 -23.72 6.94
CA PRO A 158 25.16 -24.10 6.79
C PRO A 158 25.33 -25.03 5.59
N ALA A 159 26.42 -24.84 4.85
CA ALA A 159 26.72 -25.60 3.63
C ALA A 159 27.02 -27.08 3.94
N GLY A 160 26.08 -27.96 3.58
CA GLY A 160 26.27 -29.41 3.62
C GLY A 160 26.94 -29.91 2.35
N ASN A 161 28.18 -30.42 2.46
CA ASN A 161 28.86 -31.12 1.38
C ASN A 161 28.10 -32.40 0.99
N GLY A 162 27.62 -32.49 -0.25
CA GLY A 162 27.04 -33.70 -0.85
C GLY A 162 27.59 -33.91 -2.27
N PRO A 163 28.11 -35.11 -2.63
CA PRO A 163 28.84 -35.30 -3.87
C PRO A 163 27.95 -35.35 -5.13
N ARG A 164 28.44 -34.70 -6.18
CA ARG A 164 27.90 -34.73 -7.57
C ARG A 164 28.03 -36.13 -8.19
N PRO A 165 26.96 -36.72 -8.76
CA PRO A 165 27.07 -37.78 -9.75
C PRO A 165 27.55 -37.20 -11.09
N GLN A 166 28.37 -37.97 -11.82
CA GLN A 166 29.01 -37.56 -13.07
C GLN A 166 28.16 -37.93 -14.31
N ALA A 167 28.43 -37.26 -15.43
CA ALA A 167 27.80 -37.54 -16.72
C ALA A 167 28.57 -38.61 -17.52
N ALA A 168 27.87 -39.33 -18.40
CA ALA A 168 28.42 -40.24 -19.42
C ALA A 168 27.59 -40.12 -20.73
N PRO A 169 28.13 -40.47 -21.92
CA PRO A 169 27.90 -39.63 -23.10
C PRO A 169 27.27 -40.29 -24.35
N ALA A 170 27.09 -39.43 -25.37
CA ALA A 170 27.09 -39.70 -26.83
C ALA A 170 25.77 -40.09 -27.54
N GLY A 171 25.44 -39.33 -28.60
CA GLY A 171 24.33 -39.58 -29.53
C GLY A 171 24.05 -38.42 -30.51
N ARG A 172 24.71 -38.40 -31.67
CA ARG A 172 24.44 -37.56 -32.87
C ARG A 172 24.74 -38.45 -34.11
N PRO A 173 24.06 -38.34 -35.26
CA PRO A 173 23.77 -37.13 -36.05
C PRO A 173 22.25 -36.93 -36.25
N ALA A 174 21.65 -36.20 -37.22
CA ALA A 174 22.11 -35.37 -38.36
C ALA A 174 21.13 -34.18 -38.60
N PRO A 175 21.43 -33.18 -39.47
CA PRO A 175 20.54 -32.03 -39.67
C PRO A 175 19.57 -32.19 -40.86
N VAL A 176 18.40 -31.56 -40.80
CA VAL A 176 17.48 -31.39 -41.94
C VAL A 176 16.99 -29.94 -42.04
N ALA A 177 17.28 -29.33 -43.20
CA ALA A 177 16.64 -28.22 -43.92
C ALA A 177 16.03 -27.00 -43.17
N ALA A 178 16.17 -25.82 -43.80
CA ALA A 178 15.70 -24.54 -43.30
C ALA A 178 14.61 -23.90 -44.18
N ARG A 179 13.90 -22.91 -43.58
CA ARG A 179 13.08 -21.83 -44.20
C ARG A 179 11.72 -22.22 -44.83
N PRO A 180 10.80 -21.24 -45.06
CA PRO A 180 10.91 -19.78 -44.81
C PRO A 180 9.87 -19.20 -43.82
N ALA A 181 9.97 -17.89 -43.58
CA ALA A 181 9.11 -17.11 -42.70
C ALA A 181 7.77 -16.69 -43.36
N PRO A 182 6.70 -16.43 -42.59
CA PRO A 182 5.50 -15.77 -43.09
C PRO A 182 5.77 -14.28 -43.39
N VAL A 183 5.16 -13.79 -44.47
CA VAL A 183 5.35 -12.44 -45.01
C VAL A 183 4.44 -11.45 -44.28
N ALA A 184 4.95 -10.26 -43.98
CA ALA A 184 4.13 -9.14 -43.51
C ALA A 184 3.30 -8.57 -44.66
N ALA A 185 1.98 -8.52 -44.49
CA ALA A 185 1.08 -7.80 -45.38
C ALA A 185 0.55 -6.55 -44.65
N ALA A 186 0.81 -5.38 -45.23
CA ALA A 186 0.39 -4.09 -44.70
C ALA A 186 -0.09 -3.17 -45.85
N VAL A 187 -1.38 -3.30 -46.19
CA VAL A 187 -2.24 -2.41 -46.99
C VAL A 187 -3.68 -2.97 -46.86
N ALA A 188 -4.77 -2.20 -46.84
CA ALA A 188 -4.93 -0.75 -46.89
C ALA A 188 -6.17 -0.31 -46.08
N ASP A 189 -6.24 1.00 -45.83
CA ASP A 189 -7.47 1.80 -45.75
C ASP A 189 -8.62 1.30 -46.64
N GLU A 190 -9.82 1.17 -46.06
CA GLU A 190 -11.10 1.49 -46.71
C GLU A 190 -12.24 1.58 -45.65
N GLU A 191 -12.45 2.79 -45.10
CA GLU A 191 -13.81 3.31 -44.84
C GLU A 191 -14.37 3.80 -46.20
N PRO A 192 -15.70 3.96 -46.44
CA PRO A 192 -16.86 3.86 -45.54
C PRO A 192 -18.05 3.13 -46.25
N PRO A 193 -19.33 3.54 -46.12
CA PRO A 193 -20.16 3.82 -44.93
C PRO A 193 -21.31 2.80 -44.75
N PHE A 194 -21.88 2.70 -43.55
CA PHE A 194 -23.33 2.70 -43.25
C PHE A 194 -23.58 2.55 -41.73
#